data_AF-A0A7C6PJY7-F1
#
_entry.id   AF-A0A7C6PJY7-F1
#
_cell.length_a   1.000
_cell.length_b   1.000
_cell.length_c   1.000
_cell.angle_alpha   90.00
_cell.angle_beta   90.00
_cell.angle_gamma   90.00
#
_symmetry.space_group_name_H-M   'P 1'
#
loop_
_entity.id
_entity.type
_entity.pdbx_description
1 polymer ?
#
loop_
_entity_poly.entity_id
_entity_poly.type
_entity_poly.pdbx_seq_one_letter_code
_entity_poly.pdbx_strand_id
1 'polypeptide(L)'
;MRTRIYLLTGYLDYLLENGFRSEEAAVGDASRFLRHLLAKSTLTDVDEFVAGSGRCPEYRRRLRRSLLRFLRFARDELGLPIRLDNGQS
;
A
#
# COMPACT_ATOMS: atom_id res chain seq x y z
N MET A 1 22.41 9.49 3.06
CA MET A 1 21.06 9.50 2.47
C MET A 1 20.26 8.39 3.12
N ARG A 2 19.14 8.66 3.81
CA ARG A 2 18.20 7.59 4.17
C ARG A 2 17.60 7.08 2.86
N THR A 3 18.01 5.89 2.42
CA THR A 3 17.34 5.14 1.36
C THR A 3 15.84 5.15 1.69
N ARG A 4 14.95 5.34 0.71
CA ARG A 4 13.51 5.22 0.98
C ARG A 4 13.26 3.78 1.41
N ILE A 5 13.17 3.57 2.71
CA ILE A 5 12.87 2.27 3.27
C ILE A 5 11.38 2.04 3.02
N TYR A 6 11.05 1.05 2.19
CA TYR A 6 9.66 0.65 1.99
C TYR A 6 9.12 0.03 3.29
N LEU A 7 7.83 0.18 3.57
CA LEU A 7 7.24 -0.15 4.87
C LEU A 7 7.64 -1.54 5.39
N LEU A 8 7.42 -2.59 4.59
CA LEU A 8 7.70 -3.97 5.02
C LEU A 8 9.20 -4.28 5.07
N THR A 9 10.01 -3.72 4.17
CA THR A 9 11.46 -3.90 4.23
C THR A 9 12.04 -3.22 5.47
N GLY A 10 11.55 -2.04 5.83
CA GLY A 10 11.98 -1.35 7.05
C GLY A 10 11.50 -1.99 8.32
N TYR A 11 10.32 -2.61 8.28
CA TYR A 11 9.86 -3.40 9.40
C TYR A 11 10.71 -4.66 9.59
N LEU A 12 11.10 -5.33 8.49
CA LEU A 12 12.05 -6.44 8.54
C LEU A 12 13.41 -6.00 9.09
N ASP A 13 13.97 -4.89 8.60
CA ASP A 13 15.23 -4.34 9.09
C ASP A 13 15.14 -4.04 10.61
N TYR A 14 14.04 -3.43 11.05
CA TYR A 14 13.79 -3.18 12.47
C TYR A 14 13.77 -4.48 13.29
N LEU A 15 13.10 -5.53 12.81
CA LEU A 15 13.03 -6.80 13.54
C LEU A 15 14.40 -7.47 13.66
N LEU A 16 15.19 -7.44 12.57
CA LEU A 16 16.57 -7.95 12.51
C LEU A 16 17.48 -7.19 13.48
N GLU A 17 17.44 -5.84 13.46
CA GLU A 17 18.25 -4.99 14.33
C GLU A 17 17.92 -5.19 15.83
N ASN A 18 16.71 -5.65 16.15
CA ASN A 18 16.27 -5.90 17.52
C ASN A 18 16.32 -7.38 17.94
N GLY A 19 16.83 -8.27 17.09
CA GLY A 19 17.04 -9.69 17.43
C GLY A 19 15.75 -10.50 17.60
N PHE A 20 14.69 -10.17 16.86
CA PHE A 20 13.43 -10.91 16.92
C PHE A 20 13.57 -12.31 16.30
N ARG A 21 13.24 -13.36 17.06
CA ARG A 21 13.42 -14.75 16.61
C ARG A 21 12.46 -15.25 15.53
N SER A 22 11.47 -14.44 15.13
CA SER A 22 10.40 -14.86 14.20
C SER A 22 9.99 -13.73 13.25
N GLU A 23 11.00 -13.10 12.63
CA GLU A 23 10.81 -12.01 11.68
C GLU A 23 9.83 -12.34 10.56
N GLU A 24 9.96 -13.53 9.96
CA GLU A 24 9.10 -13.97 8.86
C GLU A 24 7.63 -14.03 9.29
N ALA A 25 7.35 -14.55 10.48
CA ALA A 25 6.00 -14.60 11.02
C ALA A 25 5.44 -13.19 11.25
N ALA A 26 6.23 -12.30 11.86
CA ALA A 26 5.83 -10.92 12.12
C ALA A 26 5.58 -10.12 10.82
N VAL A 27 6.45 -10.26 9.81
CA VAL A 27 6.24 -9.67 8.49
C VAL A 27 5.01 -10.26 7.81
N GLY A 28 4.79 -11.57 7.96
CA GLY A 28 3.58 -12.25 7.49
C GLY A 28 2.31 -11.66 8.08
N ASP A 29 2.27 -11.40 9.39
CA ASP A 29 1.13 -10.81 10.08
C ASP A 29 0.89 -9.35 9.67
N ALA A 30 1.96 -8.56 9.56
CA ALA A 30 1.88 -7.21 9.02
C ALA A 30 1.31 -7.21 7.59
N SER A 31 1.76 -8.14 6.73
CA SER A 31 1.26 -8.29 5.37
C SER A 31 -0.23 -8.66 5.34
N ARG A 32 -0.69 -9.56 6.22
CA ARG A 32 -2.12 -9.91 6.36
C ARG A 32 -2.95 -8.71 6.76
N PHE A 33 -2.47 -7.91 7.71
CA PHE A 33 -3.17 -6.70 8.12
C PHE A 33 -3.23 -5.65 6.99
N LEU A 34 -2.14 -5.46 6.25
CA LEU A 34 -2.13 -4.58 5.08
C LEU A 34 -3.09 -5.05 3.99
N ARG A 35 -3.17 -6.37 3.72
CA ARG A 35 -4.17 -6.95 2.80
C ARG A 35 -5.59 -6.67 3.26
N HIS A 36 -5.85 -6.78 4.56
CA HIS A 36 -7.15 -6.46 5.15
C HIS A 36 -7.54 -4.98 4.95
N LEU A 37 -6.61 -4.05 5.17
CA LEU A 37 -6.84 -2.62 4.90
C LEU A 37 -7.04 -2.35 3.40
N LEU A 38 -6.22 -2.98 2.56
CA LEU A 38 -6.28 -2.81 1.12
C LEU A 38 -7.61 -3.31 0.53
N ALA A 39 -8.14 -4.41 1.04
CA ALA A 39 -9.44 -4.95 0.66
C ALA A 39 -10.61 -3.99 0.97
N LYS A 40 -10.43 -3.06 1.90
CA LYS A 40 -11.43 -2.03 2.25
C LYS A 40 -11.22 -0.71 1.51
N SER A 41 -10.09 -0.56 0.83
CA SER A 41 -9.74 0.69 0.15
C SER A 41 -10.63 0.91 -1.07
N THR A 42 -11.03 2.15 -1.25
CA THR A 42 -11.89 2.64 -2.35
C THR A 42 -11.11 3.58 -3.26
N LEU A 43 -11.70 3.92 -4.41
CA LEU A 43 -11.15 5.00 -5.24
C LEU A 43 -11.19 6.36 -4.53
N THR A 44 -12.15 6.59 -3.63
CA THR A 44 -12.21 7.82 -2.82
C THR A 44 -10.97 7.96 -1.94
N ASP A 45 -10.55 6.88 -1.27
CA ASP A 45 -9.34 6.88 -0.43
C ASP A 45 -8.08 7.22 -1.24
N VAL A 46 -7.99 6.70 -2.48
CA VAL A 46 -6.90 7.04 -3.41
C VAL A 46 -6.91 8.53 -3.75
N ASP A 47 -8.09 9.09 -3.98
CA ASP A 47 -8.25 10.46 -4.42
C ASP A 47 -7.95 11.44 -3.29
N GLU A 48 -8.40 11.15 -2.08
CA GLU A 48 -8.04 11.89 -0.87
C GLU A 48 -6.53 11.85 -0.62
N PHE A 49 -5.93 10.66 -0.70
CA PHE A 49 -4.48 10.51 -0.54
C PHE A 49 -3.70 11.29 -1.61
N VAL A 50 -4.12 11.24 -2.87
CA VAL A 50 -3.47 11.97 -3.97
C VAL A 50 -3.65 13.48 -3.83
N ALA A 51 -4.81 13.94 -3.37
CA ALA A 51 -5.08 15.36 -3.13
C ALA A 51 -4.20 15.93 -2.02
N GLY A 52 -3.99 15.17 -0.94
CA GLY A 52 -3.06 15.50 0.15
C GLY A 52 -1.58 15.37 -0.22
N SER A 53 -1.25 14.76 -1.36
CA SER A 53 0.11 14.43 -1.77
C SER A 53 0.73 15.45 -2.73
N GLY A 54 1.90 15.99 -2.36
CA GLY A 54 2.74 16.81 -3.22
C GLY A 54 2.09 18.13 -3.70
N ARG A 55 2.91 19.05 -4.21
CA ARG A 55 2.44 20.40 -4.58
C ARG A 55 2.10 20.58 -6.06
N CYS A 56 2.55 19.70 -6.97
CA CYS A 56 2.31 19.88 -8.41
C CYS A 56 1.32 18.88 -9.02
N PRO A 57 0.48 19.32 -9.99
CA PRO A 57 -0.51 18.46 -10.65
C PRO A 57 0.08 17.23 -11.37
N GLU A 58 1.27 17.36 -11.95
CA GLU A 58 1.95 16.25 -12.64
C GLU A 58 2.33 15.11 -11.70
N TYR A 59 2.86 15.45 -10.52
CA TYR A 59 3.18 14.47 -9.49
C TYR A 59 1.93 13.71 -9.06
N ARG A 60 0.82 14.41 -8.81
CA ARG A 60 -0.46 13.81 -8.43
C ARG A 60 -1.00 12.86 -9.51
N ARG A 61 -0.95 13.27 -10.78
CA ARG A 61 -1.34 12.42 -11.93
C ARG A 61 -0.47 11.17 -12.03
N ARG A 62 0.84 11.29 -11.83
CA ARG A 62 1.76 10.14 -11.81
C ARG A 62 1.46 9.22 -10.62
N LEU A 63 1.28 9.77 -9.42
CA LEU A 63 1.00 9.02 -8.19
C LEU A 63 -0.30 8.23 -8.32
N ARG A 64 -1.39 8.88 -8.77
CA ARG A 64 -2.67 8.21 -9.01
C ARG A 64 -2.54 7.03 -9.96
N ARG A 65 -1.87 7.21 -11.11
CA ARG A 65 -1.64 6.11 -12.07
C ARG A 65 -0.85 4.96 -11.46
N SER A 66 0.13 5.27 -10.60
CA SER A 66 0.91 4.24 -9.89
C SER A 66 0.04 3.45 -8.91
N LEU A 67 -0.79 4.12 -8.12
CA LEU A 67 -1.69 3.49 -7.15
C LEU A 67 -2.74 2.63 -7.85
N LEU A 68 -3.34 3.10 -8.94
CA LEU A 68 -4.30 2.30 -9.72
C LEU A 68 -3.66 1.03 -10.32
N ARG A 69 -2.38 1.06 -10.71
CA ARG A 69 -1.66 -0.16 -11.12
C ARG A 69 -1.48 -1.12 -9.94
N PHE A 70 -1.08 -0.60 -8.77
CA PHE A 70 -0.94 -1.41 -7.57
C PHE A 70 -2.27 -2.06 -7.14
N LEU A 71 -3.37 -1.30 -7.16
CA LEU A 71 -4.68 -1.84 -6.79
C LEU A 71 -5.18 -2.90 -7.79
N ARG A 72 -4.91 -2.74 -9.08
CA ARG A 72 -5.18 -3.80 -10.07
C ARG A 72 -4.38 -5.06 -9.78
N PHE A 73 -3.07 -4.93 -9.54
CA PHE A 73 -2.24 -6.06 -9.11
C PHE A 73 -2.82 -6.74 -7.86
N ALA A 74 -3.19 -5.97 -6.85
CA ALA A 74 -3.73 -6.50 -5.61
C ALA A 74 -5.09 -7.21 -5.79
N ARG A 75 -5.91 -6.77 -6.75
CA ARG A 75 -7.14 -7.47 -7.13
C ARG A 75 -6.83 -8.75 -7.92
N ASP A 76 -6.06 -8.62 -8.99
CA ASP A 76 -5.89 -9.65 -10.01
C ASP A 76 -4.96 -10.78 -9.53
N GLU A 77 -3.85 -10.44 -8.86
CA GLU A 77 -2.83 -11.41 -8.44
C GLU A 77 -3.00 -11.87 -6.98
N LEU A 78 -3.57 -11.02 -6.12
CA LEU A 78 -3.73 -11.35 -4.69
C LEU A 78 -5.17 -11.74 -4.33
N GLY A 79 -6.12 -11.65 -5.28
CA GLY A 79 -7.53 -12.01 -5.07
C GLY A 79 -8.25 -11.11 -4.07
N LEU A 80 -7.78 -9.88 -3.83
CA LEU A 80 -8.43 -8.98 -2.88
C LEU A 80 -9.69 -8.35 -3.50
N PRO A 81 -10.78 -8.20 -2.73
CA PRO A 81 -12.06 -7.68 -3.22
C PRO A 81 -12.05 -6.14 -3.36
N ILE A 82 -11.06 -5.61 -4.09
CA ILE A 82 -10.90 -4.17 -4.29
C ILE A 82 -11.93 -3.69 -5.31
N ARG A 83 -12.76 -2.74 -4.90
CA ARG A 83 -13.72 -2.06 -5.77
C ARG A 83 -13.04 -0.88 -6.46
N LEU A 84 -12.76 -1.06 -7.75
CA LEU A 84 -12.15 -0.03 -8.60
C LEU A 84 -13.19 0.77 -9.38
N ASP A 85 -14.45 0.68 -8.95
CA ASP A 85 -15.58 1.24 -9.65
C ASP A 85 -15.96 2.53 -8.91
N ASN A 86 -16.18 3.62 -9.66
CA ASN A 86 -16.82 4.79 -9.08
C ASN A 86 -18.24 4.33 -8.73
N GLY A 87 -18.53 4.08 -7.45
CA GLY A 87 -19.85 3.68 -7.00
C GLY A 87 -20.90 4.68 -7.47
N GLN A 88 -21.56 4.38 -8.58
CA GLN A 88 -22.88 4.87 -8.90
C GLN A 88 -23.78 3.65 -8.91
N SER A 89 -24.47 3.44 -7.79
CA SER A 89 -25.73 2.72 -7.71
C SER A 89 -26.70 3.64 -7.01
#